data_AF-A0A109LEU3-F1
#
_entry.id   AF-A0A109LEU3-F1
#
_cell.length_a   1.000
_cell.length_b   1.000
_cell.length_c   1.000
_cell.angle_alpha   90.00
_cell.angle_beta   90.00
_cell.angle_gamma   90.00
#
_symmetry.space_group_name_H-M   'P 1'
#
loop_
_entity.id
_entity.type
_entity.pdbx_description
1 polymer ?
#
loop_
_entity_poly.entity_id
_entity_poly.type
_entity_poly.pdbx_seq_one_letter_code
_entity_poly.pdbx_strand_id
1 'polypeptide(L)' 'MNLPLQCFSAERLADYEHRLSHLSTLAFAHTGCYGVAESAALALAEHLSNGPARLLITRQKSAQATLALACAG' A
#
# COMPACT_ATOMS: atom_id res chain seq x y z
N MET A 1 -0.96 -7.02 19.71
CA MET A 1 -0.40 -6.67 18.39
C MET A 1 0.98 -6.06 18.61
N ASN A 2 2.04 -6.87 18.55
CA ASN A 2 3.43 -6.46 18.77
C ASN A 2 4.25 -6.72 17.49
N LEU A 3 3.87 -6.05 16.41
CA LEU A 3 4.49 -6.19 15.09
C LEU A 3 5.24 -4.89 14.75
N PRO A 4 6.38 -4.97 14.02
CA PRO A 4 7.12 -3.79 13.61
C PRO A 4 6.28 -2.94 12.64
N LEU A 5 6.40 -1.62 12.78
CA LEU A 5 5.88 -0.66 11.82
C LEU A 5 6.97 -0.37 10.77
N GLN A 6 6.66 -0.62 9.51
CA GLN A 6 7.53 -0.27 8.38
C GLN A 6 6.96 0.93 7.63
N CYS A 7 7.80 1.94 7.42
CA CYS A 7 7.49 3.08 6.57
C CYS A 7 8.24 2.96 5.23
N PHE A 8 7.63 3.51 4.18
CA PHE A 8 8.22 3.59 2.85
C PHE A 8 8.16 5.03 2.35
N SER A 9 9.11 5.42 1.51
CA SER A 9 9.09 6.71 0.84
C SER A 9 8.05 6.71 -0.29
N ALA A 10 7.53 7.88 -0.65
CA ALA A 10 6.52 8.02 -1.69
C ALA A 10 7.05 7.52 -3.05
N GLU A 11 8.33 7.78 -3.34
CA GLU A 11 9.00 7.36 -4.56
C GLU A 11 9.00 5.83 -4.69
N ARG A 12 9.28 5.11 -3.60
CA ARG A 12 9.23 3.63 -3.60
C ARG A 12 7.81 3.11 -3.77
N LEU A 13 6.81 3.83 -3.25
CA LEU A 13 5.41 3.42 -3.38
C LEU A 13 4.83 3.70 -4.77
N ALA A 14 5.45 4.58 -5.57
CA ALA A 14 5.02 4.91 -6.93
C ALA A 14 5.16 3.71 -7.89
N ASP A 15 6.11 2.81 -7.65
CA ASP A 15 6.29 1.58 -8.43
C ASP A 15 5.02 0.70 -8.46
N TYR A 16 4.14 0.84 -7.46
CA TYR A 16 2.92 0.07 -7.31
C TYR A 16 1.68 0.73 -7.92
N GLU A 17 1.77 1.95 -8.47
CA GLU A 17 0.63 2.75 -8.94
C GLU A 17 -0.29 1.98 -9.90
N HIS A 18 0.32 1.26 -10.85
CA HIS A 18 -0.38 0.47 -11.86
C HIS A 18 -1.16 -0.74 -11.30
N ARG A 19 -0.98 -1.08 -10.03
CA ARG A 19 -1.63 -2.21 -9.34
C ARG A 19 -2.68 -1.77 -8.32
N LEU A 20 -2.89 -0.46 -8.17
CA LEU A 20 -3.84 0.09 -7.23
C LEU A 20 -5.27 -0.08 -7.74
N SER A 21 -6.20 -0.36 -6.82
CA SER A 21 -7.62 -0.43 -7.17
C SER A 21 -8.25 0.95 -7.32
N HIS A 22 -7.62 1.99 -6.77
CA HIS A 22 -8.11 3.36 -6.79
C HIS A 22 -6.96 4.37 -6.66
N LEU A 23 -6.90 5.34 -7.58
CA LEU A 23 -5.94 6.43 -7.53
C LEU A 23 -6.53 7.65 -6.80
N SER A 24 -6.15 7.86 -5.54
CA SER A 24 -6.65 8.97 -4.74
C SER A 24 -5.80 10.23 -4.93
N THR A 25 -6.36 11.22 -5.62
CA THR A 25 -5.73 12.55 -5.79
C THR A 25 -5.48 13.26 -4.47
N LEU A 26 -6.37 13.10 -3.48
CA LEU A 26 -6.20 13.64 -2.14
C LEU A 26 -5.00 13.00 -1.42
N ALA A 27 -4.86 11.67 -1.48
CA ALA A 27 -3.69 10.99 -0.91
C ALA A 27 -2.41 11.46 -1.59
N PHE A 28 -2.41 11.59 -2.92
CA PHE A 28 -1.27 12.08 -3.67
C PHE A 28 -0.88 13.51 -3.26
N ALA A 29 -1.84 14.42 -3.15
CA ALA A 29 -1.57 15.79 -2.73
C ALA A 29 -0.93 15.89 -1.32
N HIS A 30 -1.28 14.97 -0.41
CA HIS A 30 -0.74 14.97 0.95
C HIS A 30 0.53 14.15 1.13
N THR A 31 0.75 13.13 0.30
CA THR A 31 1.78 12.10 0.55
C THR A 31 2.70 11.83 -0.64
N GLY A 32 2.38 12.32 -1.83
CA GLY A 32 3.05 11.97 -3.09
C GLY A 32 2.72 10.56 -3.61
N CYS A 33 1.79 9.83 -2.97
CA CYS A 33 1.37 8.50 -3.38
C CYS A 33 -0.16 8.41 -3.54
N TYR A 34 -0.62 7.86 -4.65
CA TYR A 34 -2.05 7.73 -4.95
C TYR A 34 -2.79 6.73 -4.04
N GLY A 35 -2.09 5.75 -3.47
CA GLY A 35 -2.72 4.66 -2.72
C GLY A 35 -1.83 4.12 -1.60
N VAL A 36 -1.54 4.95 -0.59
CA VAL A 36 -0.62 4.62 0.52
C VAL A 36 -0.86 3.22 1.12
N ALA A 37 -2.12 2.88 1.45
CA ALA A 37 -2.42 1.59 2.09
C ALA A 37 -2.12 0.39 1.18
N GLU A 38 -2.53 0.44 -0.08
CA GLU A 38 -2.34 -0.66 -1.03
C GLU A 38 -0.88 -0.78 -1.46
N SER A 39 -0.22 0.32 -1.82
CA SER A 39 1.20 0.32 -2.17
C SER A 39 2.05 -0.19 -1.00
N ALA A 40 1.80 0.28 0.23
CA ALA A 40 2.58 -0.16 1.40
C ALA A 40 2.35 -1.64 1.73
N ALA A 41 1.12 -2.15 1.58
CA ALA A 41 0.82 -3.56 1.79
C ALA A 41 1.57 -4.44 0.76
N LEU A 42 1.51 -4.08 -0.52
CA LEU A 42 2.23 -4.78 -1.58
C LEU A 42 3.75 -4.71 -1.36
N ALA A 43 4.29 -3.51 -1.14
CA ALA A 43 5.72 -3.31 -0.92
C ALA A 43 6.26 -4.12 0.26
N LEU A 44 5.53 -4.16 1.38
CA LEU A 44 5.95 -4.93 2.54
C LEU A 44 5.87 -6.44 2.28
N ALA A 45 4.78 -6.92 1.67
CA ALA A 45 4.63 -8.35 1.36
C ALA A 45 5.72 -8.84 0.40
N GLU A 46 6.05 -8.06 -0.63
CA GLU A 46 7.12 -8.39 -1.58
C GLU A 46 8.51 -8.30 -0.94
N HIS A 47 8.74 -7.29 -0.09
CA HIS A 47 9.99 -7.16 0.64
C HIS A 47 10.26 -8.34 1.58
N LEU A 48 9.23 -8.81 2.31
CA LEU A 48 9.37 -9.91 3.26
C LEU A 48 9.47 -11.29 2.61
N SER A 49 8.81 -11.48 1.46
CA SER A 49 8.80 -12.77 0.74
C SER A 49 9.88 -12.88 -0.33
N ASN A 50 10.51 -11.77 -0.71
CA ASN A 50 11.42 -11.68 -1.84
C ASN A 50 10.79 -12.22 -3.15
N GLY A 51 9.51 -11.92 -3.36
CA GLY A 51 8.70 -12.38 -4.50
C GLY A 51 7.46 -11.51 -4.72
N PRO A 52 6.66 -11.77 -5.77
CA PRO A 52 5.47 -10.98 -6.07
C PRO A 52 4.37 -11.17 -5.03
N ALA A 53 3.58 -10.11 -4.80
CA ALA A 53 2.41 -10.14 -3.93
C ALA A 53 1.13 -9.76 -4.68
N ARG A 54 -0.02 -9.95 -4.04
CA ARG A 54 -1.32 -9.48 -4.54
C ARG A 54 -2.16 -8.90 -3.41
N LEU A 55 -3.03 -7.96 -3.76
CA LEU A 55 -4.04 -7.45 -2.84
C LEU A 55 -5.06 -8.56 -2.57
N LEU A 56 -5.23 -8.91 -1.29
CA LEU A 56 -6.32 -9.75 -0.81
C LEU A 56 -7.53 -8.90 -0.44
N ILE A 57 -7.27 -7.72 0.14
CA ILE A 57 -8.26 -6.72 0.45
C ILE A 57 -7.80 -5.43 -0.19
N THR A 58 -8.52 -4.99 -1.21
CA THR A 58 -8.36 -3.67 -1.82
C THR A 58 -8.80 -2.58 -0.85
N ARG A 59 -8.49 -1.34 -1.17
CA ARG A 59 -8.64 -0.17 -0.31
C ARG A 59 -10.02 -0.10 0.36
N GLN A 60 -10.04 -0.29 1.66
CA GLN A 60 -11.18 0.00 2.53
C GLN A 60 -10.99 1.39 3.13
N LYS A 61 -11.99 2.26 3.00
CA LYS A 61 -11.94 3.64 3.50
C LYS A 61 -12.94 3.80 4.66
N SER A 62 -12.48 4.38 5.76
CA SER A 62 -13.33 4.91 6.83
C SER A 62 -13.33 6.45 6.82
N ALA A 63 -14.00 7.07 7.79
CA ALA A 63 -13.97 8.52 7.93
C ALA A 63 -12.55 9.09 8.15
N GLN A 64 -11.64 8.32 8.74
CA GLN A 64 -10.33 8.80 9.20
C GLN A 64 -9.14 8.01 8.65
N ALA A 65 -9.36 6.84 8.05
CA ALA A 65 -8.26 5.96 7.66
C ALA A 65 -8.56 5.15 6.40
N THR A 66 -7.49 4.56 5.85
CA THR A 66 -7.55 3.60 4.77
C THR A 66 -6.79 2.34 5.16
N LEU A 67 -7.33 1.18 4.80
CA LEU A 67 -6.73 -0.12 5.05
C LEU A 67 -6.65 -0.90 3.73
N ALA A 68 -5.59 -1.68 3.56
CA ALA A 68 -5.47 -2.70 2.54
C ALA A 68 -4.70 -3.89 3.11
N LEU A 69 -4.86 -5.07 2.50
CA LEU A 69 -4.13 -6.28 2.86
C LEU A 69 -3.55 -6.91 1.59
N ALA A 70 -2.27 -7.26 1.65
CA ALA A 70 -1.59 -8.00 0.60
C ALA A 70 -0.97 -9.28 1.16
N CYS A 71 -0.76 -10.25 0.28
CA CYS A 71 -0.07 -11.50 0.60
C CYS A 71 0.83 -11.89 -0.56
N ALA A 72 1.99 -12.46 -0.23
CA ALA A 72 2.83 -13.17 -1.19
C ALA A 72 2.36 -14.63 -1.24
N GLY A 73 2.32 -15.22 -2.45
CA GLY A 73 1.70 -16.53 -2.70
C GLY A 73 0.52 -16.44 -3.65
#